data_AF-E1JYQ5-F1
#
_entry.id   AF-E1JYQ5-F1
#
_cell.length_a   1.000
_cell.length_b   1.000
_cell.length_c   1.000
_cell.angle_alpha   90.00
_cell.angle_beta   90.00
_cell.angle_gamma   90.00
#
_symmetry.space_group_name_H-M   'P 1'
#
loop_
_entity.id
_entity.type
_entity.pdbx_description
1 polymer ?
#
loop_
_entity_poly.entity_id
_entity_poly.type
_entity_poly.pdbx_seq_one_letter_code
_entity_poly.pdbx_strand_id
1 'polypeptide(L)'
;MSEDSKETQWVTVSSFYRPAEPEAGFEDILASEEARWADTARQAGLVPKEHVRVTRGEEEVTIEVSPALEAAFTPVQTLWKAQ
;
A
#
# COMPACT_ATOMS: atom_id res chain seq x y z
N MET A 1 1.66 31.52 -5.91
CA MET A 1 0.88 30.41 -6.48
C MET A 1 1.83 29.23 -6.49
N SER A 2 1.77 28.39 -5.46
CA SER A 2 2.38 27.07 -5.53
C SER A 2 1.24 26.16 -5.94
N GLU A 3 1.20 25.81 -7.22
CA GLU A 3 0.42 24.68 -7.70
C GLU A 3 0.99 23.44 -7.02
N ASP A 4 0.49 23.17 -5.81
CA ASP A 4 0.63 21.88 -5.16
C ASP A 4 -0.14 20.90 -6.05
N SER A 5 0.64 20.26 -6.91
CA SER A 5 0.18 19.23 -7.81
C SER A 5 -0.61 18.25 -6.95
N LYS A 6 -1.87 17.97 -7.33
CA LYS A 6 -2.60 16.83 -6.79
C LYS A 6 -1.89 15.56 -7.29
N GLU A 7 -0.72 15.30 -6.73
CA GLU A 7 -0.06 14.02 -6.83
C GLU A 7 -1.06 13.04 -6.22
N THR A 8 -1.41 12.02 -7.00
CA THR A 8 -2.20 10.92 -6.50
C THR A 8 -1.38 10.27 -5.39
N GLN A 9 -1.64 10.64 -4.14
CA GLN A 9 -0.77 10.28 -3.02
C GLN A 9 -0.95 8.80 -2.72
N TRP A 10 -0.06 7.99 -3.28
CA TRP A 10 0.05 6.58 -2.94
C TRP A 10 0.32 6.47 -1.44
N VAL A 11 -0.38 5.55 -0.79
CA VAL A 11 -0.34 5.37 0.66
C VAL A 11 0.51 4.15 0.99
N THR A 12 1.59 4.35 1.73
CA THR A 12 2.41 3.27 2.26
C THR A 12 1.62 2.48 3.30
N VAL A 13 1.38 1.21 3.03
CA VAL A 13 0.64 0.30 3.92
C VAL A 13 1.56 -0.67 4.66
N SER A 14 2.72 -0.97 4.08
CA SER A 14 3.77 -1.79 4.71
C SER A 14 5.14 -1.20 4.35
N SER A 15 6.07 -1.14 5.31
CA SER A 15 7.49 -0.82 5.08
C SER A 15 8.34 -1.88 5.77
N PHE A 16 9.35 -2.37 5.07
CA PHE A 16 10.29 -3.39 5.51
C PHE A 16 11.70 -2.85 5.38
N TYR A 17 12.51 -3.00 6.43
CA TYR A 17 13.94 -2.78 6.30
C TYR A 17 14.54 -3.80 5.34
N ARG A 18 15.35 -3.32 4.39
CA ARG A 18 16.10 -4.21 3.53
C ARG A 18 17.22 -4.86 4.35
N PRO A 19 17.29 -6.20 4.41
CA PRO A 19 18.40 -6.86 5.07
C PRO A 19 19.70 -6.60 4.28
N ALA A 20 20.80 -6.39 5.00
CA ALA A 20 22.11 -6.11 4.39
C ALA A 20 22.66 -7.29 3.57
N GLU A 21 22.20 -8.51 3.88
CA GLU A 21 22.47 -9.72 3.13
C GLU A 21 21.14 -10.33 2.65
N PRO A 22 21.11 -11.04 1.50
CA PRO A 22 19.90 -11.72 1.04
C PRO A 22 19.39 -12.72 2.08
N GLU A 23 18.30 -12.38 2.75
CA GLU A 23 17.69 -13.23 3.77
C GLU A 23 16.71 -14.21 3.11
N ALA A 24 16.88 -15.50 3.42
CA ALA A 24 15.97 -16.54 2.95
C ALA A 24 14.58 -16.29 3.53
N GLY A 25 13.61 -15.98 2.67
CA GLY A 25 12.23 -15.69 3.04
C GLY A 25 11.83 -14.22 2.99
N PHE A 26 12.77 -13.27 2.83
CA PHE A 26 12.39 -11.86 2.69
C PHE A 26 11.51 -11.60 1.46
N GLU A 27 11.88 -12.17 0.31
CA GLU A 27 11.08 -12.07 -0.90
C GLU A 27 9.74 -12.81 -0.77
N ASP A 28 9.66 -13.89 0.00
CA ASP A 28 8.41 -14.60 0.28
C ASP A 28 7.47 -13.77 1.16
N ILE A 29 8.00 -13.02 2.13
CA ILE A 29 7.25 -12.07 2.95
C ILE A 29 6.69 -10.95 2.08
N LEU A 30 7.53 -10.36 1.21
CA LEU A 30 7.08 -9.31 0.29
C LEU A 30 6.01 -9.83 -0.67
N ALA A 31 6.20 -11.01 -1.25
CA ALA A 31 5.22 -11.63 -2.14
C ALA A 31 3.90 -11.94 -1.43
N SER A 32 3.96 -12.38 -0.17
CA SER A 32 2.76 -12.66 0.64
C SER A 32 1.97 -11.39 0.96
N GLU A 33 2.66 -10.30 1.30
CA GLU A 33 2.02 -9.01 1.58
C GLU A 33 1.50 -8.34 0.30
N GLU A 34 2.24 -8.40 -0.81
CA GLU A 34 1.74 -7.96 -2.12
C GLU A 34 0.50 -8.75 -2.52
N ALA A 35 0.50 -10.08 -2.36
CA ALA A 35 -0.64 -10.92 -2.70
C ALA A 35 -1.88 -10.59 -1.85
N ARG A 36 -1.68 -10.28 -0.56
CA ARG A 36 -2.76 -9.82 0.33
C ARG A 36 -3.40 -8.54 -0.19
N TRP A 37 -2.61 -7.52 -0.54
CA TRP A 37 -3.14 -6.26 -1.07
C TRP A 37 -3.74 -6.42 -2.46
N ALA A 38 -3.17 -7.29 -3.29
CA ALA A 38 -3.74 -7.64 -4.59
C ALA A 38 -5.12 -8.31 -4.44
N ASP A 39 -5.31 -9.15 -3.43
CA ASP A 39 -6.62 -9.74 -3.15
C ASP A 39 -7.63 -8.69 -2.68
N THR A 40 -7.24 -7.79 -1.77
CA THR A 40 -8.06 -6.64 -1.37
C THR A 40 -8.49 -5.80 -2.58
N ALA A 41 -7.59 -5.54 -3.51
CA ALA A 41 -7.91 -4.82 -4.75
C ALA A 41 -8.97 -5.56 -5.57
N ARG A 42 -8.84 -6.89 -5.74
CA ARG A 42 -9.84 -7.71 -6.44
C ARG A 42 -11.20 -7.67 -5.74
N GLN A 43 -11.22 -7.78 -4.41
CA GLN A 43 -12.45 -7.71 -3.62
C GLN A 43 -13.16 -6.36 -3.76
N ALA A 44 -12.39 -5.28 -3.94
CA ALA A 44 -12.90 -3.94 -4.22
C ALA A 44 -13.30 -3.70 -5.69
N GLY A 45 -13.14 -4.70 -6.58
CA GLY A 45 -13.39 -4.56 -8.02
C GLY A 45 -12.32 -3.76 -8.77
N LEU A 46 -11.15 -3.57 -8.17
CA LEU A 46 -10.01 -2.84 -8.71
C LEU A 46 -9.00 -3.79 -9.35
N VAL A 47 -8.25 -3.29 -10.34
CA VAL A 47 -7.18 -4.05 -11.00
C VAL A 47 -5.91 -3.98 -10.14
N PRO A 48 -5.43 -5.09 -9.56
CA PRO A 48 -4.33 -5.05 -8.58
C PRO A 48 -3.08 -4.32 -9.05
N LYS A 49 -2.66 -4.56 -10.30
CA LYS A 49 -1.45 -3.97 -10.88
C LYS A 49 -1.53 -2.44 -11.07
N GLU A 50 -2.73 -1.87 -11.04
CA GLU A 50 -2.94 -0.42 -11.15
C GLU A 50 -3.07 0.25 -9.78
N HIS A 51 -3.26 -0.54 -8.72
CA HIS A 51 -3.64 -0.06 -7.39
C HIS A 51 -2.72 -0.54 -6.26
N VAL A 52 -1.77 -1.44 -6.53
CA VAL A 52 -0.74 -1.93 -5.62
C VAL A 52 0.61 -1.80 -6.31
N ARG A 53 1.60 -1.24 -5.62
CA ARG A 53 2.98 -1.20 -6.11
C ARG A 53 3.96 -1.48 -4.97
N VAL A 54 5.11 -2.04 -5.35
CA VAL A 54 6.24 -2.29 -4.43
C VAL A 54 7.37 -1.35 -4.84
N THR A 55 7.82 -0.50 -3.93
CA THR A 55 8.92 0.42 -4.14
C THR A 55 10.14 -0.07 -3.37
N ARG A 56 11.25 -0.30 -4.08
CA ARG A 56 12.50 -0.81 -3.51
C ARG A 56 13.50 0.34 -3.36
N GLY A 57 13.51 0.99 -2.20
CA GLY A 57 14.49 2.01 -1.81
C GLY A 57 15.86 1.42 -1.48
N GLU A 58 16.84 2.23 -1.06
CA GLU A 58 18.17 1.74 -0.69
C GLU A 58 18.17 0.98 0.64
N GLU A 59 17.48 1.52 1.65
CA GLU A 59 17.40 0.97 3.00
C GLU A 59 16.08 0.27 3.31
N GLU A 60 15.03 0.54 2.52
CA GLU A 60 13.69 0.01 2.77
C GLU A 60 13.00 -0.47 1.50
N VAL A 61 12.10 -1.44 1.66
CA VAL A 61 11.12 -1.84 0.65
C VAL A 61 9.74 -1.51 1.18
N THR A 62 8.99 -0.71 0.42
CA THR A 62 7.64 -0.30 0.78
C THR A 62 6.62 -0.93 -0.16
N ILE A 63 5.45 -1.22 0.39
CA ILE A 63 4.26 -1.58 -0.38
C ILE A 63 3.28 -0.42 -0.24
N GLU A 64 2.86 0.09 -1.38
CA GLU A 64 1.99 1.24 -1.47
C GLU A 64 0.71 0.88 -2.21
N VAL A 65 -0.41 1.46 -1.78
CA VAL A 65 -1.70 1.32 -2.41
C VAL A 65 -2.21 2.66 -2.91
N SER A 66 -2.97 2.63 -4.00
CA SER A 66 -3.63 3.83 -4.50
C SER A 66 -4.69 4.35 -3.51
N PRO A 67 -5.04 5.64 -3.55
CA PRO A 67 -6.15 6.20 -2.76
C PRO A 67 -7.49 5.46 -2.96
N ALA A 68 -7.76 4.95 -4.17
CA ALA A 68 -8.98 4.21 -4.44
C ALA A 68 -9.05 2.89 -3.68
N LEU A 69 -7.92 2.21 -3.55
CA LEU A 69 -7.82 0.98 -2.76
C LEU A 69 -7.83 1.30 -1.26
N GLU A 70 -7.12 2.34 -0.83
CA GLU A 70 -7.15 2.84 0.55
C GLU A 70 -8.57 3.15 1.03
N ALA A 71 -9.35 3.85 0.21
CA ALA A 71 -10.76 4.16 0.48
C ALA A 71 -11.65 2.91 0.58
N ALA A 72 -11.27 1.79 -0.06
CA ALA A 72 -12.06 0.56 -0.08
C ALA A 72 -11.91 -0.26 1.21
N PHE A 73 -10.79 -0.13 1.94
CA PHE A 73 -10.56 -0.86 3.19
C PHE A 73 -10.44 0.04 4.42
N THR A 74 -10.39 1.37 4.27
CA THR A 74 -10.61 2.26 5.41
C THR A 74 -12.06 2.10 5.84
N PRO A 75 -12.33 1.58 7.06
CA PRO A 75 -13.66 1.70 7.60
C PRO A 75 -13.96 3.19 7.65
N VAL A 76 -15.04 3.63 6.99
CA VAL A 76 -15.62 4.94 7.26
C VAL A 76 -15.75 4.99 8.76
N GLN A 77 -14.87 5.76 9.43
CA GLN A 77 -15.08 6.09 10.81
C GLN A 77 -16.33 6.93 10.79
N THR A 78 -17.49 6.27 10.92
CA THR A 78 -18.75 6.91 11.23
C THR A 78 -18.43 7.67 12.50
N LEU A 79 -18.12 8.96 12.35
CA LEU A 79 -17.95 9.90 13.43
C LEU A 79 -19.18 9.70 14.31
N TRP A 80 -19.00 8.99 15.42
CA TRP A 80 -19.95 9.06 16.51
C TRP A 80 -19.86 10.52 16.95
N LYS A 81 -20.70 11.38 16.36
CA LYS A 81 -21.12 12.60 17.02
C LYS A 81 -21.78 12.13 18.30
N ALA A 82 -20.97 12.03 19.36
CA ALA A 82 -21.47 12.01 20.71
C ALA A 82 -22.28 13.30 20.86
N GLN A 83 -23.60 13.12 20.91
CA GLN A 83 -24.57 14.18 21.12
C GLN A 83 -24.57 14.61 22.59
#